data_AF-R7UMB9-F1
#
_entry.id   AF-R7UMB9-F1
#
_cell.length_a   1.000
_cell.length_b   1.000
_cell.length_c   1.000
_cell.angle_alpha   90.00
_cell.angle_beta   90.00
_cell.angle_gamma   90.00
#
_symmetry.space_group_name_H-M   'P 1'
#
loop_
_entity.id
_entity.type
_entity.pdbx_description
1 polymer ?
#
loop_
_entity_poly.entity_id
_entity_poly.type
_entity_poly.pdbx_seq_one_letter_code
_entity_poly.pdbx_strand_id
1 'polypeptide(L)'
;QVKCSLTGHEMPCRVEVVQTYLKGKKYLKASSKEQCDLLETHKAYLGPSHKNKQEHQLFCKLTCRHINNEPHHIKRHVEGRRFKRALVRWEECQLTGEKFKPVTLMNNRKRNKDSIGSDSSIGNKMDALGLDSDEEGMSDDSMTDLYPRW
;
A
#
# COMPACT_ATOMS: atom_id res chain seq x y z
N GLN A 1 12.04 16.70 -24.47
CA GLN A 1 13.09 15.71 -24.14
C GLN A 1 12.74 15.10 -22.79
N VAL A 2 12.87 13.79 -22.62
CA VAL A 2 12.62 13.06 -21.36
C VAL A 2 13.95 12.69 -20.73
N LYS A 3 14.08 12.83 -19.41
CA LYS A 3 15.28 12.46 -18.66
C LYS A 3 14.97 11.32 -17.70
N CYS A 4 15.81 10.30 -17.68
CA CYS A 4 15.72 9.22 -16.68
C CYS A 4 16.35 9.69 -15.36
N SER A 5 15.60 9.67 -14.26
CA SER A 5 16.10 10.07 -12.93
C SER A 5 17.16 9.12 -12.37
N LEU A 6 17.16 7.84 -12.77
CA LEU A 6 18.09 6.82 -12.25
C LEU A 6 19.47 6.91 -12.92
N THR A 7 19.52 7.27 -14.20
CA THR A 7 20.75 7.22 -15.00
C THR A 7 21.19 8.59 -15.53
N GLY A 8 20.34 9.62 -15.38
CA GLY A 8 20.56 10.96 -15.95
C GLY A 8 20.48 11.00 -17.48
N HIS A 9 20.14 9.89 -18.16
CA HIS A 9 20.13 9.81 -19.61
C HIS A 9 18.93 10.56 -20.21
N GLU A 10 19.19 11.36 -21.24
CA GLU A 10 18.19 12.15 -21.94
C GLU A 10 17.83 11.53 -23.29
N MET A 11 16.54 11.50 -23.61
CA MET A 11 16.01 10.89 -24.83
C MET A 11 14.83 11.68 -25.41
N PRO A 12 14.55 11.56 -26.73
CA PRO A 12 13.36 12.13 -27.34
C PRO A 12 12.05 11.65 -26.68
N CYS A 13 11.01 12.48 -26.70
CA CYS A 13 9.68 12.14 -26.18
C CYS A 13 8.90 11.19 -27.11
N ARG A 14 9.53 10.09 -27.54
CA ARG A 14 8.90 9.05 -28.38
C ARG A 14 8.77 7.78 -27.55
N VAL A 15 7.56 7.22 -27.50
CA VAL A 15 7.25 6.03 -26.67
C VAL A 15 8.17 4.86 -27.01
N GLU A 16 8.44 4.63 -28.30
CA GLU A 16 9.31 3.55 -28.77
C GLU A 16 10.75 3.67 -28.25
N VAL A 17 11.29 4.89 -28.24
CA VAL A 17 12.66 5.16 -27.76
C VAL A 17 12.74 4.92 -26.25
N VAL A 18 11.73 5.38 -25.50
CA VAL A 18 11.63 5.16 -24.05
C VAL A 18 11.53 3.67 -23.73
N GLN A 19 10.67 2.92 -24.42
CA GLN A 19 10.50 1.48 -24.19
C GLN A 19 11.78 0.70 -24.51
N THR A 20 12.46 1.05 -25.61
CA THR A 20 13.77 0.46 -25.97
C THR A 20 14.81 0.72 -24.89
N TYR A 21 14.83 1.93 -24.36
CA TYR A 21 15.74 2.30 -23.27
C TYR A 21 15.45 1.54 -21.97
N LEU A 22 14.17 1.41 -21.57
CA LEU A 22 13.76 0.67 -20.37
C LEU A 22 14.12 -0.82 -20.44
N LYS A 23 14.04 -1.42 -21.63
CA LYS A 23 14.49 -2.80 -21.91
C LYS A 23 16.01 -2.93 -22.05
N GLY A 24 16.72 -1.81 -22.14
CA GLY A 24 18.16 -1.77 -22.35
C GLY A 24 18.96 -2.15 -21.10
N LYS A 25 20.13 -2.76 -21.33
CA LYS A 25 21.06 -3.19 -20.25
C LYS A 25 21.48 -2.06 -19.31
N LYS A 26 21.59 -0.82 -19.81
CA LYS A 26 21.99 0.35 -19.00
C LYS A 26 20.97 0.64 -17.89
N TYR A 27 19.69 0.70 -18.25
CA TYR A 27 18.62 0.95 -17.28
C TYR A 27 18.45 -0.21 -16.31
N LEU A 28 18.44 -1.45 -16.81
CA LEU A 28 18.29 -2.64 -15.97
C LEU A 28 19.42 -2.74 -14.92
N LYS A 29 20.67 -2.50 -15.30
CA LYS A 29 21.80 -2.48 -14.35
C LYS A 29 21.63 -1.41 -13.27
N ALA A 30 21.23 -0.20 -13.64
CA ALA A 30 21.00 0.87 -12.68
C ALA A 30 19.83 0.54 -11.73
N SER A 31 18.72 0.03 -12.27
CA SER A 31 17.56 -0.42 -11.50
C SER A 31 17.91 -1.54 -10.52
N SER A 32 18.66 -2.56 -10.95
CA SER A 32 19.11 -3.63 -10.06
C SER A 32 20.04 -3.14 -8.97
N LYS A 33 20.92 -2.18 -9.26
CA LYS A 33 21.80 -1.59 -8.24
C LYS A 33 20.99 -0.87 -7.16
N GLU A 34 20.03 -0.03 -7.57
CA GLU A 34 19.12 0.65 -6.65
C GLU A 34 18.32 -0.34 -5.79
N GLN A 35 17.90 -1.49 -6.35
CA GLN A 35 17.26 -2.55 -5.58
C GLN A 35 18.17 -3.09 -4.48
N CYS A 36 19.44 -3.38 -4.81
CA CYS A 36 20.41 -3.87 -3.85
C CYS A 36 20.64 -2.85 -2.73
N ASP A 37 20.83 -1.57 -3.07
CA ASP A 37 21.11 -0.50 -2.11
C ASP A 37 19.90 -0.28 -1.16
N LEU A 38 18.68 -0.27 -1.69
CA LEU A 38 17.45 -0.19 -0.89
C LEU A 38 17.27 -1.41 0.01
N LEU A 39 17.53 -2.61 -0.53
CA LEU A 39 17.42 -3.83 0.25
C LEU A 39 18.46 -3.82 1.37
N GLU A 40 19.71 -3.46 1.08
CA GLU A 40 20.83 -3.31 2.02
C GLU A 40 20.51 -2.40 3.19
N THR A 41 20.01 -1.20 2.87
CA THR A 41 19.63 -0.20 3.89
C THR A 41 18.50 -0.70 4.79
N HIS A 42 17.63 -1.59 4.29
CA HIS A 42 16.44 -2.06 5.00
C HIS A 42 16.45 -3.56 5.34
N LYS A 43 17.60 -4.25 5.28
CA LYS A 43 17.74 -5.70 5.55
C LYS A 43 17.21 -6.11 6.93
N ALA A 44 17.25 -5.22 7.91
CA ALA A 44 16.71 -5.49 9.25
C ALA A 44 15.21 -5.81 9.22
N TYR A 45 14.46 -5.11 8.38
CA TYR A 45 12.99 -5.13 8.34
C TYR A 45 12.43 -5.91 7.16
N LEU A 46 13.11 -5.91 6.02
CA LEU A 46 12.72 -6.60 4.80
C LEU A 46 13.49 -7.92 4.68
N GLY A 47 12.76 -9.02 4.55
CA GLY A 47 13.34 -10.35 4.32
C GLY A 47 12.61 -11.09 3.21
N PRO A 48 13.10 -12.25 2.76
CA PRO A 48 12.37 -13.11 1.82
C PRO A 48 11.07 -13.61 2.43
N SER A 49 10.04 -13.79 1.61
CA SER A 49 8.79 -14.40 2.08
C SER A 49 8.97 -15.90 2.33
N HIS A 50 8.46 -16.37 3.48
CA HIS A 50 8.42 -17.80 3.83
C HIS A 50 7.15 -18.50 3.30
N LYS A 51 6.25 -17.79 2.59
CA LYS A 51 5.03 -18.39 2.06
C LYS A 51 5.28 -18.95 0.66
N ASN A 52 5.02 -20.25 0.47
CA ASN A 52 5.23 -20.97 -0.80
C ASN A 52 4.60 -20.31 -2.04
N LYS A 53 3.53 -19.51 -1.90
CA LYS A 53 2.88 -18.78 -3.02
C LYS A 53 3.51 -17.41 -3.33
N GLN A 54 4.48 -16.95 -2.54
CA GLN A 54 4.99 -15.56 -2.54
C GLN A 54 6.52 -15.49 -2.50
N GLU A 55 7.20 -16.52 -3.00
CA GLU A 55 8.67 -16.63 -3.03
C GLU A 55 9.37 -15.45 -3.75
N HIS A 56 8.71 -14.86 -4.76
CA HIS A 56 9.20 -13.69 -5.51
C HIS A 56 8.96 -12.36 -4.80
N GLN A 57 8.37 -12.38 -3.60
CA GLN A 57 8.03 -11.20 -2.82
C GLN A 57 8.88 -11.08 -1.56
N LEU A 58 9.12 -9.85 -1.15
CA LEU A 58 9.74 -9.50 0.11
C LEU A 58 8.67 -9.37 1.18
N PHE A 59 8.97 -9.84 2.38
CA PHE A 59 8.15 -9.66 3.57
C PHE A 59 8.71 -8.57 4.47
N CYS A 60 7.87 -7.58 4.81
CA CYS A 60 8.18 -6.55 5.77
C CYS A 60 7.74 -6.97 7.18
N LYS A 61 8.69 -7.11 8.10
CA LYS A 61 8.45 -7.47 9.50
C LYS A 61 7.67 -6.39 10.26
N LEU A 62 7.96 -5.11 10.00
CA LEU A 62 7.31 -3.98 10.70
C LEU A 62 5.82 -3.87 10.37
N THR A 63 5.47 -4.03 9.10
CA THR A 63 4.10 -3.83 8.62
C THR A 63 3.32 -5.13 8.43
N CYS A 64 3.98 -6.28 8.53
CA CYS A 64 3.49 -7.62 8.19
C CYS A 64 2.84 -7.70 6.81
N ARG A 65 3.54 -7.23 5.77
CA ARG A 65 3.06 -7.25 4.38
C ARG A 65 4.08 -7.83 3.43
N HIS A 66 3.55 -8.41 2.36
CA HIS A 66 4.33 -8.83 1.21
C HIS A 66 4.40 -7.68 0.20
N ILE A 67 5.56 -7.50 -0.40
CA ILE A 67 5.91 -6.44 -1.33
C ILE A 67 6.60 -7.10 -2.52
N ASN A 68 6.27 -6.69 -3.74
CA ASN A 68 6.98 -7.17 -4.93
C ASN A 68 8.47 -6.79 -4.87
N ASN A 69 9.33 -7.70 -5.33
CA ASN A 69 10.77 -7.49 -5.39
C ASN A 69 11.17 -6.60 -6.59
N GLU A 70 10.71 -5.36 -6.59
CA GLU A 70 10.99 -4.36 -7.62
C GLU A 70 11.28 -3.02 -6.92
N PRO A 71 12.25 -2.21 -7.38
CA PRO A 71 12.79 -1.10 -6.58
C PRO A 71 11.72 -0.04 -6.35
N HIS A 72 10.85 0.19 -7.34
CA HIS A 72 9.76 1.13 -7.23
C HIS A 72 8.78 0.73 -6.11
N HIS A 73 8.43 -0.55 -6.01
CA HIS A 73 7.54 -1.06 -4.98
C HIS A 73 8.18 -1.01 -3.58
N ILE A 74 9.46 -1.35 -3.48
CA ILE A 74 10.23 -1.28 -2.23
C ILE A 74 10.32 0.17 -1.76
N LYS A 75 10.74 1.09 -2.63
CA LYS A 75 10.88 2.52 -2.33
C LYS A 75 9.55 3.12 -1.87
N ARG A 76 8.47 2.90 -2.64
CA ARG A 76 7.13 3.37 -2.27
C ARG A 76 6.66 2.80 -0.93
N HIS A 77 7.02 1.57 -0.60
CA HIS A 77 6.68 0.98 0.69
C HIS A 77 7.42 1.68 1.83
N VAL A 78 8.73 1.85 1.72
CA VAL A 78 9.60 2.47 2.72
C VAL A 78 9.23 3.94 2.95
N GLU A 79 9.02 4.69 1.87
CA GLU A 79 8.66 6.11 1.95
C GLU A 79 7.22 6.34 2.42
N GLY A 80 6.40 5.28 2.41
CA GLY A 80 4.99 5.32 2.75
C GLY A 80 4.73 5.63 4.24
N ARG A 81 3.64 6.37 4.49
CA ARG A 81 3.21 6.76 5.86
C ARG A 81 3.11 5.58 6.82
N ARG A 82 2.66 4.42 6.33
CA ARG A 82 2.50 3.21 7.14
C ARG A 82 3.83 2.64 7.62
N PHE A 83 4.84 2.58 6.76
CA PHE A 83 6.17 2.10 7.14
C PHE A 83 6.81 3.05 8.14
N LYS A 84 6.77 4.37 7.86
CA LYS A 84 7.30 5.40 8.76
C LYS A 84 6.67 5.35 10.16
N ARG A 85 5.33 5.24 10.26
CA ARG A 85 4.64 5.07 11.55
C ARG A 85 5.05 3.78 12.28
N ALA A 86 5.21 2.68 11.56
CA ALA A 86 5.64 1.43 12.13
C ALA A 86 7.11 1.48 12.62
N LEU A 87 7.96 2.23 11.91
CA LEU A 87 9.36 2.46 12.27
C LEU A 87 9.48 3.28 13.56
N VAL A 88 8.76 4.41 13.67
CA VAL A 88 8.73 5.22 14.91
C VAL A 88 8.31 4.37 16.11
N ARG A 89 7.21 3.62 15.98
CA ARG A 89 6.74 2.74 17.05
C ARG A 89 7.72 1.62 17.37
N TRP A 90 8.46 1.14 16.37
CA TRP A 90 9.48 0.12 16.59
C TRP A 90 10.66 0.70 17.38
N GLU A 91 11.12 1.90 17.06
CA GLU A 91 12.16 2.62 17.81
C GLU A 91 11.73 2.89 19.26
N GLU A 92 10.50 3.33 19.48
CA GLU A 92 9.91 3.49 20.83
C GLU A 92 9.96 2.15 21.60
N CYS A 93 9.51 1.06 20.99
CA CYS A 93 9.56 -0.26 21.62
C CYS A 93 10.99 -0.74 21.90
N GLN A 94 11.96 -0.43 21.04
CA GLN A 94 13.37 -0.74 21.31
C GLN A 94 13.87 0.01 22.56
N LEU A 95 13.49 1.28 22.70
CA LEU A 95 13.88 2.11 23.85
C LEU A 95 13.24 1.65 25.16
N THR A 96 11.94 1.32 25.13
CA THR A 96 11.20 0.84 26.31
C THR A 96 11.48 -0.62 26.65
N GLY A 97 12.10 -1.38 25.75
CA GLY A 97 12.36 -2.82 25.91
C GLY A 97 11.12 -3.71 25.71
N GLU A 98 10.03 -3.15 25.20
CA GLU A 98 8.78 -3.88 24.97
C GLU A 98 8.76 -4.60 23.62
N LYS A 99 8.02 -5.71 23.53
CA LYS A 99 7.86 -6.46 22.27
C LYS A 99 6.99 -5.69 21.28
N PHE A 100 7.59 -5.24 20.18
CA PHE A 100 6.88 -4.56 19.09
C PHE A 100 5.75 -5.44 18.50
N LYS A 101 4.52 -4.90 18.48
CA LYS A 101 3.35 -5.53 17.87
C LYS A 101 2.84 -4.66 16.71
N PRO A 102 2.93 -5.14 15.45
CA PRO A 102 2.36 -4.48 14.29
C PRO A 102 0.85 -4.23 14.43
N VAL A 103 0.39 -3.04 14.05
CA VAL A 103 -1.03 -2.63 14.08
C VAL A 103 -1.93 -3.61 13.30
N THR A 104 -1.43 -4.19 12.21
CA THR A 104 -2.17 -5.18 11.41
C THR A 104 -2.54 -6.43 12.19
N LEU A 105 -1.69 -6.88 13.13
CA LEU A 105 -1.96 -8.03 13.98
C LEU A 105 -3.00 -7.69 15.06
N MET A 106 -3.04 -6.43 15.50
CA MET A 106 -4.04 -5.97 16.49
C MET A 106 -5.44 -5.93 15.86
N ASN A 107 -5.58 -5.40 14.64
CA ASN A 107 -6.88 -5.30 13.97
C ASN A 107 -7.46 -6.66 13.57
N ASN A 108 -6.61 -7.66 13.27
CA ASN A 108 -7.07 -8.99 12.89
C ASN A 108 -7.74 -9.74 14.06
N ARG A 109 -7.32 -9.46 15.30
CA ARG A 109 -7.93 -10.04 16.50
C ARG A 109 -9.33 -9.53 16.77
N LYS A 110 -9.62 -8.27 16.42
CA LYS A 110 -10.96 -7.69 16.61
C LYS A 110 -11.98 -8.37 15.70
N ARG A 111 -11.67 -8.51 14.40
CA ARG A 111 -12.54 -9.18 13.42
C ARG A 111 -12.87 -10.64 13.76
N ASN A 112 -11.89 -11.40 14.28
CA ASN A 112 -12.12 -12.81 14.63
C ASN A 112 -12.95 -12.99 15.90
N LYS A 113 -12.98 -11.97 16.79
CA LYS A 113 -13.80 -12.01 18.01
C LYS A 113 -15.29 -11.78 17.69
N ASP A 114 -15.57 -11.06 16.61
CA ASP A 114 -16.93 -10.82 16.10
C ASP A 114 -17.47 -11.98 15.23
N SER A 115 -16.65 -13.02 14.97
CA SER A 115 -17.02 -14.18 14.14
C SER A 115 -17.43 -15.44 14.94
N ILE A 116 -17.32 -15.40 16.27
CA ILE A 116 -17.80 -16.46 17.18
C ILE A 116 -19.00 -15.88 17.93
N GLY A 117 -20.15 -15.86 17.26
CA GLY A 117 -21.39 -15.32 17.83
C GLY A 117 -22.41 -14.86 16.79
N SER A 118 -22.92 -15.78 15.98
CA SER A 118 -24.29 -15.75 15.45
C SER A 118 -24.48 -16.90 14.45
N ASP A 119 -24.91 -18.04 14.98
CA ASP A 119 -25.68 -18.98 14.17
C ASP A 119 -27.15 -18.50 14.22
N SER A 120 -27.74 -18.46 13.02
CA SER A 120 -29.17 -18.34 12.71
C SER A 120 -29.82 -16.95 12.81
N SER A 121 -29.90 -16.25 11.68
CA SER A 121 -31.18 -16.02 10.95
C SER A 121 -30.99 -15.18 9.69
N ILE A 122 -31.61 -15.63 8.61
CA ILE A 122 -31.72 -14.99 7.29
C ILE A 122 -32.40 -13.62 7.42
N GLY A 123 -31.82 -12.57 6.81
CA GLY A 123 -32.46 -11.26 6.68
C GLY A 123 -31.65 -10.29 5.82
N ASN A 124 -32.16 -9.98 4.62
CA ASN A 124 -31.66 -8.94 3.71
C ASN A 124 -31.61 -7.55 4.37
N LYS A 125 -30.50 -6.80 4.22
CA LYS A 125 -30.42 -5.32 3.96
C LYS A 125 -28.94 -4.89 4.03
N MET A 126 -28.34 -4.37 2.94
CA MET A 126 -28.24 -2.93 2.61
C MET A 126 -27.73 -2.09 3.79
N ASP A 127 -26.51 -1.57 3.60
CA ASP A 127 -25.89 -0.36 4.16
C ASP A 127 -26.08 0.01 5.64
N ALA A 128 -24.96 0.15 6.35
CA ALA A 128 -24.89 0.89 7.61
C ALA A 128 -23.51 1.55 7.79
N LEU A 129 -23.23 2.58 6.99
CA LEU A 129 -22.41 3.71 7.42
C LEU A 129 -23.36 4.73 8.05
N GLY A 130 -23.62 4.57 9.35
CA GLY A 130 -24.39 5.55 10.15
C GLY A 130 -23.44 6.54 10.80
N LEU A 131 -23.21 7.67 10.12
CA LEU A 131 -22.77 8.91 10.75
C LEU A 131 -23.96 9.51 11.51
N ASP A 132 -23.64 10.20 12.60
CA ASP A 132 -24.48 10.86 13.58
C ASP A 132 -25.58 11.75 12.97
N SER A 133 -26.79 11.64 13.55
CA SER A 133 -27.96 12.49 13.31
C SER A 133 -27.72 13.92 13.79
N ASP A 134 -28.23 14.90 13.05
CA ASP A 134 -28.94 16.07 13.59
C ASP A 134 -29.90 16.61 12.52
N GLU A 135 -31.05 17.08 12.97
CA GLU A 135 -32.35 17.17 12.31
C GLU A 135 -32.59 18.44 11.44
N GLU A 136 -33.73 18.38 10.72
CA GLU A 136 -34.55 19.46 10.16
C GLU A 136 -34.25 19.99 8.74
N GLY A 137 -35.19 19.73 7.82
CA GLY A 137 -35.26 20.43 6.53
C GLY A 137 -36.15 19.76 5.47
N MET A 138 -37.47 19.70 5.71
CA MET A 138 -38.44 19.28 4.68
C MET A 138 -38.53 20.36 3.59
N SER A 139 -38.00 20.11 2.39
CA SER A 139 -38.26 20.94 1.21
C SER A 139 -38.31 20.06 -0.05
N ASP A 140 -39.47 20.10 -0.69
CA ASP A 140 -39.85 19.46 -1.96
C ASP A 140 -38.99 20.00 -3.12
N ASP A 141 -37.96 19.25 -3.54
CA ASP A 141 -37.11 19.64 -4.68
C ASP A 141 -37.51 18.85 -5.93
N SER A 142 -38.38 19.47 -6.72
CA SER A 142 -38.96 18.98 -7.96
C SER A 142 -37.88 18.79 -9.03
N MET A 143 -37.50 17.53 -9.30
CA MET A 143 -36.54 17.12 -10.35
C MET A 143 -37.11 17.24 -11.78
N THR A 144 -37.83 18.31 -12.11
CA THR A 144 -38.36 18.53 -13.47
C THR A 144 -37.40 19.28 -14.41
N ASP A 145 -36.23 19.72 -13.94
CA ASP A 145 -35.25 20.47 -14.75
C ASP A 145 -34.10 19.61 -15.31
N LEU A 146 -34.14 18.28 -15.15
CA LEU A 146 -33.07 17.38 -15.60
C LEU A 146 -33.21 16.90 -17.06
N TYR A 147 -34.23 17.35 -17.79
CA TYR A 147 -34.39 17.01 -19.20
C TYR A 147 -34.44 18.27 -20.06
N PRO A 148 -33.48 18.47 -20.98
CA PRO A 148 -33.58 19.49 -22.01
C PRO A 148 -34.84 19.26 -22.85
N ARG A 149 -35.71 20.27 -22.90
CA ARG A 149 -36.76 20.33 -23.93
C ARG A 149 -36.09 20.59 -25.28
N TRP A 150 -36.55 19.83 -26.25
CA TRP A 150 -36.00 19.67 -27.60
C TRP A 150 -36.04 20.98 -28.40
#